data_AF-A0AAE0A6M1-F1
#
_entry.id   AF-A0AAE0A6M1-F1
#
_cell.length_a   1.000
_cell.length_b   1.000
_cell.length_c   1.000
_cell.angle_alpha   90.00
_cell.angle_beta   90.00
_cell.angle_gamma   90.00
#
_symmetry.space_group_name_H-M   'P 1'
#
loop_
_entity.id
_entity.type
_entity.pdbx_description
1 polymer ?
#
loop_
_entity_poly.entity_id
_entity_poly.type
_entity_poly.pdbx_seq_one_letter_code
_entity_poly.pdbx_strand_id
1 'polypeptide(L)'
;MASMDLSDLFPEVDLRDRAPSIQTNSSMDGISNPIPVLKTYAQAISSAIAPVSSDPKKKSDYVAVKVNPKCYDERLKLCGYSLIGRVVLSKGEEPWKILALKEKLQSIWKLKSQWRLIFLGRGFFQILLNFEEDKTQV
;
A
#
# COMPACT_ATOMS: atom_id res chain seq x y z
N MET A 1 44.52 11.74 -6.52
CA MET A 1 43.62 11.19 -5.49
C MET A 1 42.78 12.36 -4.99
N ALA A 2 41.64 12.62 -5.62
CA ALA A 2 40.74 13.69 -5.23
C ALA A 2 39.50 13.04 -4.60
N SER A 3 39.40 13.17 -3.28
CA SER A 3 38.24 12.77 -2.50
C SER A 3 37.21 13.88 -2.62
N MET A 4 36.08 13.62 -3.30
CA MET A 4 34.91 14.48 -3.24
C MET A 4 34.03 13.99 -2.09
N ASP A 5 33.85 14.84 -1.10
CA ASP A 5 33.05 14.61 0.10
C ASP A 5 31.55 14.61 -0.26
N LEU A 6 30.79 13.69 0.33
CA LEU A 6 29.38 13.43 0.05
C LEU A 6 28.43 14.40 0.77
N SER A 7 28.98 15.40 1.48
CA SER A 7 28.24 16.41 2.24
C SER A 7 27.84 17.65 1.43
N ASP A 8 28.30 17.81 0.18
CA ASP A 8 27.99 18.99 -0.67
C ASP A 8 26.68 18.89 -1.49
N LEU A 9 25.93 17.77 -1.43
CA LEU A 9 24.76 17.54 -2.30
C LEU A 9 23.40 17.89 -1.71
N PHE A 10 23.33 18.42 -0.48
CA PHE A 10 22.07 18.80 0.16
C PHE A 10 22.19 20.16 0.84
N PRO A 11 21.70 21.26 0.26
CA PRO A 11 21.46 22.45 1.04
C PRO A 11 20.35 22.15 2.05
N GLU A 12 20.66 22.32 3.34
CA GLU A 12 19.71 22.39 4.44
C GLU A 12 18.61 23.39 4.07
N VAL A 13 17.38 22.91 3.89
CA VAL A 13 16.22 23.78 3.71
C VAL A 13 15.80 24.22 5.11
N ASP A 14 16.17 25.46 5.43
CA ASP A 14 15.81 26.21 6.63
C ASP A 14 14.28 26.15 6.85
N LEU A 15 13.88 25.48 7.93
CA LEU A 15 12.48 25.32 8.30
C LEU A 15 12.02 26.53 9.12
N ARG A 16 11.81 27.66 8.45
CA ARG A 16 11.14 28.84 9.03
C ARG A 16 10.25 29.51 7.99
N ASP A 17 8.95 29.20 8.04
CA ASP A 17 7.96 30.19 8.44
C ASP A 17 6.56 29.59 8.65
N ARG A 18 6.07 29.79 9.89
CA ARG A 18 4.71 30.21 10.26
C ARG A 18 3.50 29.35 9.87
N ALA A 19 3.03 28.56 10.83
CA ALA A 19 1.61 28.25 10.99
C ALA A 19 0.95 29.26 11.96
N PRO A 20 -0.28 29.72 11.71
CA PRO A 20 -0.99 30.61 12.62
C PRO A 20 -1.42 29.87 13.89
N SER A 21 -1.15 30.49 15.02
CA SER A 21 -1.67 30.12 16.34
C SER A 21 -3.20 30.22 16.35
N ILE A 22 -3.88 29.08 16.49
CA ILE A 22 -5.29 29.05 16.86
C ILE A 22 -5.35 28.99 18.39
N GLN A 23 -5.71 30.12 19.00
CA GLN A 23 -6.23 30.13 20.36
C GLN A 23 -7.71 29.77 20.31
N THR A 24 -8.12 28.75 21.06
CA THR A 24 -9.51 28.60 21.51
C THR A 24 -9.51 28.20 22.98
N ASN A 25 -9.75 29.21 23.79
CA ASN A 25 -10.32 29.14 25.13
C ASN A 25 -11.66 28.38 25.14
N SER A 26 -11.75 27.26 25.85
CA SER A 26 -12.87 26.99 26.77
C SER A 26 -12.61 25.74 27.61
N SER A 27 -12.66 25.93 28.91
CA SER A 27 -12.72 24.90 29.96
C SER A 27 -14.10 24.22 29.96
N MET A 28 -14.13 22.89 30.00
CA MET A 28 -14.90 22.03 30.94
C MET A 28 -15.02 20.57 30.43
N ASP A 29 -15.13 19.67 31.40
CA ASP A 29 -14.90 18.23 31.40
C ASP A 29 -15.83 17.37 30.51
N GLY A 30 -15.36 16.17 30.10
CA GLY A 30 -16.26 15.08 29.69
C GLY A 30 -15.71 14.11 28.62
N ILE A 31 -15.68 12.83 28.99
CA ILE A 31 -15.28 11.66 28.19
C ILE A 31 -15.97 11.65 26.81
N SER A 32 -15.21 11.71 25.71
CA SER A 32 -15.72 11.32 24.38
C SER A 32 -14.65 10.58 23.58
N ASN A 33 -15.01 9.42 23.04
CA ASN A 33 -14.18 8.60 22.15
C ASN A 33 -13.70 9.42 20.94
N PRO A 34 -12.49 9.16 20.40
CA PRO A 34 -12.01 9.90 19.23
C PRO A 34 -12.97 9.67 18.05
N ILE A 35 -13.62 10.74 17.61
CA ILE A 35 -14.38 10.77 16.37
C ILE A 35 -13.42 10.35 15.24
N PRO A 36 -13.72 9.28 14.49
CA PRO A 36 -12.88 8.90 13.36
C PRO A 36 -12.93 10.04 12.34
N VAL A 37 -11.84 10.79 12.24
CA VAL A 37 -11.67 11.87 11.26
C VAL A 37 -11.82 11.25 9.86
N LEU A 38 -12.98 11.48 9.25
CA LEU A 38 -13.27 11.04 7.88
C LEU A 38 -12.35 11.81 6.93
N LYS A 39 -11.28 11.14 6.50
CA LYS A 39 -10.37 11.67 5.48
C LYS A 39 -11.15 11.85 4.19
N THR A 40 -11.11 13.05 3.63
CA THR A 40 -11.67 13.32 2.30
C THR A 40 -10.93 12.54 1.22
N TYR A 41 -11.58 12.27 0.09
CA TYR A 41 -10.98 11.56 -1.05
C TYR A 41 -9.66 12.20 -1.50
N ALA A 42 -9.61 13.54 -1.57
CA ALA A 42 -8.39 14.29 -1.87
C ALA A 42 -7.28 14.01 -0.83
N GLN A 43 -7.61 13.98 0.46
CA GLN A 43 -6.66 13.71 1.53
C GLN A 43 -6.15 12.25 1.52
N ALA A 44 -7.01 11.30 1.13
CA ALA A 44 -6.63 9.91 0.93
C ALA A 44 -5.65 9.76 -0.25
N ILE A 45 -5.92 10.43 -1.37
CA ILE A 45 -5.00 10.43 -2.52
C ILE A 45 -3.70 11.14 -2.17
N SER A 46 -3.72 12.28 -1.47
CA SER A 46 -2.52 13.00 -1.05
C SER A 46 -1.56 12.15 -0.22
N SER A 47 -2.08 11.18 0.55
CA SER A 47 -1.26 10.21 1.28
C SER A 47 -0.78 9.02 0.44
N ALA A 48 -1.40 8.79 -0.72
CA ALA A 48 -1.12 7.70 -1.65
C ALA A 48 -0.35 8.15 -2.91
N ILE A 49 -0.02 9.45 -3.04
CA ILE A 49 0.75 9.96 -4.17
C ILE A 49 2.14 9.33 -4.09
N ALA A 50 2.55 8.70 -5.18
CA ALA A 50 3.94 8.28 -5.37
C ALA A 50 4.86 9.46 -5.02
N PRO A 51 6.06 9.22 -4.46
CA PRO A 51 6.97 10.31 -4.10
C PRO A 51 7.11 11.27 -5.29
N VAL A 52 7.05 12.58 -5.02
CA VAL A 52 7.04 13.70 -5.99
C VAL A 52 8.10 13.61 -7.10
N SER A 53 9.15 12.80 -6.91
CA SER A 53 10.12 12.45 -7.94
C SER A 53 9.57 11.62 -9.11
N SER A 54 8.36 11.06 -8.98
CA SER A 54 7.72 10.15 -9.96
C SER A 54 6.70 10.85 -10.86
N ASP A 55 6.68 12.18 -10.89
CA ASP A 55 5.73 12.92 -11.73
C ASP A 55 6.01 12.66 -13.23
N PRO A 56 4.96 12.36 -14.02
CA PRO A 56 5.12 12.08 -15.44
C PRO A 56 5.59 13.33 -16.20
N LYS A 57 6.70 13.21 -16.93
CA LYS A 57 7.25 14.26 -17.80
C LYS A 57 6.94 13.94 -19.26
N LYS A 58 6.21 14.83 -19.93
CA LYS A 58 5.96 14.74 -21.38
C LYS A 58 7.24 15.12 -22.13
N LYS A 59 7.74 14.23 -22.97
CA LYS A 59 8.93 14.44 -23.82
C LYS A 59 8.54 14.16 -25.27
N SER A 60 8.22 15.22 -26.01
CA SER A 60 7.67 15.21 -27.38
C SER A 60 6.54 14.19 -27.59
N ASP A 61 6.91 12.94 -27.90
CA ASP A 61 6.01 11.90 -28.37
C ASP A 61 5.73 10.84 -27.31
N TYR A 62 6.41 10.90 -26.15
CA TYR A 62 6.23 9.95 -25.06
C TYR A 62 6.19 10.61 -23.68
N VAL A 63 5.62 9.91 -22.70
CA VAL A 63 5.58 10.32 -21.30
C VAL A 63 6.56 9.45 -20.52
N ALA A 64 7.52 10.07 -19.86
CA ALA A 64 8.52 9.38 -19.04
C ALA A 64 8.21 9.61 -17.56
N VAL A 65 8.19 8.53 -16.78
CA VAL A 65 8.08 8.57 -15.32
C VAL A 65 9.41 8.12 -14.73
N LYS A 66 10.00 8.93 -13.86
CA LYS A 66 11.23 8.54 -13.16
C LYS A 66 10.83 7.60 -12.01
N VAL A 67 11.27 6.34 -12.11
CA VAL A 67 11.05 5.34 -11.06
C VAL A 67 12.27 5.32 -10.14
N ASN A 68 12.04 5.36 -8.83
CA ASN A 68 13.11 5.13 -7.85
C ASN A 68 13.47 3.64 -7.84
N PRO A 69 14.72 3.25 -8.16
CA PRO A 69 15.13 1.85 -8.23
C PRO A 69 14.93 1.12 -6.89
N LYS A 70 15.18 1.79 -5.75
CA LYS A 70 14.98 1.19 -4.43
C LYS A 70 13.51 0.82 -4.19
N CYS A 71 12.59 1.74 -4.50
CA CYS A 71 11.16 1.48 -4.37
C CYS A 71 10.69 0.40 -5.35
N TYR A 72 11.27 0.35 -6.55
CA TYR A 72 10.98 -0.70 -7.53
C TYR A 72 11.37 -2.09 -7.00
N ASP A 73 12.58 -2.24 -6.46
CA ASP A 73 13.07 -3.50 -5.91
C ASP A 73 12.26 -3.95 -4.68
N GLU A 74 11.89 -3.02 -3.80
CA GLU A 74 11.01 -3.29 -2.66
C GLU A 74 9.64 -3.80 -3.13
N ARG A 75 9.06 -3.19 -4.17
CA ARG A 75 7.78 -3.65 -4.72
C ARG A 75 7.90 -4.99 -5.43
N LEU A 76 8.99 -5.25 -6.14
CA LEU A 76 9.26 -6.56 -6.74
C LEU A 76 9.34 -7.66 -5.69
N LYS A 77 10.02 -7.41 -4.56
CA LYS A 77 10.07 -8.34 -3.43
C LYS A 77 8.68 -8.64 -2.88
N LEU A 78 7.83 -7.62 -2.71
CA LEU A 78 6.44 -7.80 -2.29
C LEU A 78 5.60 -8.60 -3.29
N CYS A 79 5.79 -8.36 -4.59
CA CYS A 79 5.12 -9.13 -5.64
C CYS A 79 5.51 -10.62 -5.60
N GLY A 80 6.70 -10.97 -5.12
CA GLY A 80 7.14 -12.36 -4.99
C GLY A 80 6.29 -13.24 -4.06
N TYR A 81 5.47 -12.62 -3.21
CA TYR A 81 4.53 -13.27 -2.28
C TYR A 81 3.06 -13.07 -2.69
N SER A 82 2.81 -12.43 -3.83
CA SER A 82 1.47 -12.18 -4.35
C SER A 82 1.10 -13.22 -5.40
N LEU A 83 0.07 -14.00 -5.13
CA LEU A 83 -0.50 -14.97 -6.07
C LEU A 83 -1.83 -14.42 -6.59
N ILE A 84 -2.08 -14.58 -7.89
CA ILE A 84 -3.36 -14.24 -8.50
C ILE A 84 -3.95 -15.51 -9.09
N GLY A 85 -5.18 -15.82 -8.68
CA GLY A 85 -5.88 -17.03 -9.11
C GLY A 85 -7.33 -16.74 -9.47
N ARG A 86 -7.95 -17.69 -10.17
CA ARG A 86 -9.38 -17.70 -10.46
C ARG A 86 -10.03 -18.90 -9.81
N VAL A 87 -11.15 -18.67 -9.12
CA VAL A 87 -11.99 -19.76 -8.62
C VAL A 87 -13.04 -20.06 -9.68
N VAL A 88 -13.09 -21.32 -10.11
CA VAL A 88 -14.09 -21.84 -11.03
C VAL A 88 -14.96 -22.82 -10.27
N LEU A 89 -16.24 -22.50 -10.16
CA LEU A 89 -17.25 -23.35 -9.51
C LEU A 89 -18.01 -24.15 -10.57
N SER A 90 -18.59 -25.26 -10.14
CA SER A 90 -19.42 -26.08 -11.04
C SER A 90 -20.70 -25.33 -11.40
N LYS A 91 -21.28 -25.66 -12.57
CA LYS A 91 -22.51 -25.03 -13.03
C LYS A 91 -23.65 -25.30 -12.03
N GLY A 92 -24.21 -24.23 -11.46
CA GLY A 92 -25.30 -24.30 -10.47
C GLY A 92 -24.85 -24.20 -9.02
N GLU A 93 -23.54 -24.16 -8.75
CA GLU A 93 -23.03 -23.86 -7.41
C GLU A 93 -23.10 -22.35 -7.10
N GLU A 94 -23.46 -22.03 -5.87
CA GLU A 94 -23.55 -20.65 -5.41
C GLU A 94 -22.14 -20.04 -5.26
N PRO A 95 -21.92 -18.76 -5.67
CA PRO A 95 -20.64 -18.10 -5.50
C PRO A 95 -20.19 -18.09 -4.03
N TRP A 96 -18.97 -18.55 -3.78
CA TRP A 96 -18.45 -18.58 -2.41
C TRP A 96 -18.22 -17.16 -1.88
N LYS A 97 -18.62 -16.94 -0.63
CA LYS A 97 -18.24 -15.75 0.13
C LYS A 97 -16.72 -15.77 0.36
N ILE A 98 -16.09 -14.60 0.37
CA ILE A 98 -14.64 -14.44 0.59
C ILE A 98 -14.15 -15.17 1.85
N LEU A 99 -14.94 -15.13 2.94
CA LEU A 99 -14.58 -15.81 4.19
C LEU A 99 -14.58 -17.33 4.04
N ALA A 100 -15.61 -17.91 3.42
CA ALA A 100 -15.70 -19.34 3.19
C ALA A 100 -14.58 -19.84 2.26
N LEU A 101 -14.24 -19.07 1.22
CA LEU A 101 -13.10 -19.35 0.35
C LEU A 101 -11.78 -19.29 1.13
N LYS A 102 -11.60 -18.27 1.98
CA LYS A 102 -10.41 -18.13 2.82
C LYS A 102 -10.25 -19.33 3.76
N GLU A 103 -11.30 -19.78 4.41
CA GLU A 103 -11.30 -20.95 5.31
C GLU A 103 -10.99 -22.25 4.56
N LYS A 104 -11.58 -22.45 3.38
CA LYS A 104 -11.27 -23.61 2.52
C LYS A 104 -9.80 -23.63 2.11
N LEU A 105 -9.26 -22.50 1.65
CA LEU A 105 -7.86 -22.38 1.28
C LEU A 105 -6.94 -22.58 2.50
N GLN A 106 -7.30 -22.05 3.66
CA GLN A 106 -6.58 -22.27 4.92
C GLN A 106 -6.48 -23.77 5.25
N SER A 107 -7.58 -24.51 5.06
CA SER A 107 -7.60 -25.95 5.31
C SER A 107 -6.77 -26.77 4.30
N ILE A 108 -6.69 -26.32 3.05
CA ILE A 108 -5.96 -27.03 1.98
C ILE A 108 -4.45 -26.77 2.10
N TRP A 109 -4.06 -25.50 2.20
CA TRP A 109 -2.66 -25.06 2.20
C TRP A 109 -2.00 -25.12 3.58
N LYS A 110 -2.78 -25.26 4.66
CA LYS A 110 -2.26 -25.39 6.04
C LYS A 110 -1.26 -24.27 6.41
N LEU A 111 -1.53 -23.06 5.92
CA LEU A 111 -0.66 -21.90 6.11
C LEU A 111 -0.52 -21.57 7.60
N LYS A 112 0.70 -21.32 8.06
CA LYS A 112 0.98 -21.03 9.48
C LYS A 112 0.75 -19.57 9.81
N SER A 113 0.89 -18.70 8.83
CA SER A 113 0.88 -17.26 9.03
C SER A 113 -0.44 -16.62 8.61
N GLN A 114 -0.68 -15.40 9.09
CA GLN A 114 -1.78 -14.59 8.59
C GLN A 114 -1.50 -14.16 7.14
N TRP A 115 -2.48 -14.37 6.26
CA TRP A 115 -2.42 -13.95 4.86
C TRP A 115 -3.72 -13.22 4.47
N ARG A 116 -3.66 -12.48 3.36
CA ARG A 116 -4.77 -11.67 2.87
C ARG A 116 -5.34 -12.23 1.58
N LEU A 117 -6.67 -12.22 1.48
CA LEU A 117 -7.42 -12.57 0.29
C LEU A 117 -8.18 -11.34 -0.18
N ILE A 118 -7.95 -10.91 -1.42
CA ILE A 118 -8.55 -9.72 -2.02
C ILE A 118 -9.32 -10.14 -3.26
N PHE A 119 -10.58 -9.72 -3.37
CA PHE A 119 -11.39 -9.97 -4.58
C PHE A 119 -11.10 -8.93 -5.65
N LEU A 120 -10.76 -9.38 -6.86
CA LEU A 120 -10.46 -8.52 -8.01
C LEU A 120 -11.63 -8.40 -9.00
N GLY A 121 -12.71 -9.18 -8.81
CA GLY A 121 -13.85 -9.22 -9.74
C GLY A 121 -13.84 -10.46 -10.64
N ARG A 122 -15.01 -10.81 -11.20
CA ARG A 122 -15.20 -11.93 -12.16
C ARG A 122 -14.63 -13.28 -11.72
N GLY A 123 -14.59 -13.52 -10.40
CA GLY A 123 -14.03 -14.74 -9.81
C GLY A 123 -12.51 -14.76 -9.69
N PHE A 124 -11.83 -13.63 -9.93
CA PHE A 124 -10.40 -13.47 -9.67
C PHE A 124 -10.15 -13.01 -8.25
N PHE A 125 -9.10 -13.57 -7.66
CA PHE A 125 -8.66 -13.27 -6.31
C PHE A 125 -7.14 -13.07 -6.29
N GLN A 126 -6.71 -12.13 -5.48
CA GLN A 126 -5.31 -11.93 -5.13
C GLN A 126 -5.08 -12.43 -3.71
N ILE A 127 -4.09 -13.29 -3.56
CA ILE A 127 -3.63 -13.86 -2.29
C ILE A 127 -2.28 -13.21 -1.99
N LEU A 128 -2.16 -12.57 -0.83
CA LEU A 128 -0.90 -12.00 -0.36
C LEU A 128 -0.41 -12.84 0.82
N LEU A 129 0.66 -13.57 0.57
CA LEU A 129 1.41 -14.28 1.58
C LEU A 129 2.40 -13.31 2.25
N ASN A 130 2.77 -13.62 3.49
CA ASN A 130 3.72 -12.79 4.24
C ASN A 130 5.11 -13.44 4.36
N PHE A 131 5.19 -14.75 4.13
CA PHE A 131 6.37 -15.57 4.41
C PHE A 131 6.68 -16.52 3.25
N GLU A 132 7.95 -16.88 3.12
CA GLU A 132 8.42 -17.76 2.04
C GLU A 132 8.04 -19.22 2.30
N GLU A 133 7.97 -19.64 3.56
CA GLU A 133 7.56 -20.98 3.94
C GLU A 133 6.13 -21.26 3.46
N ASP A 134 5.24 -20.28 3.61
CA ASP A 134 3.85 -20.36 3.16
C ASP A 134 3.76 -20.43 1.62
N LYS A 135 4.71 -19.81 0.90
CA LYS A 135 4.77 -19.90 -0.58
C LYS A 135 5.08 -21.31 -1.06
N THR A 136 5.83 -22.10 -0.29
CA THR A 136 6.12 -23.49 -0.66
C THR A 136 4.95 -24.45 -0.44
N GLN A 137 3.90 -24.01 0.27
CA GLN A 137 2.73 -24.82 0.63
C GLN A 137 1.52 -24.60 -0.30
N VAL A 138 1.61 -23.59 -1.19
CA VAL A 138 0.53 -23.20 -2.13
C VAL A 138 0.83 -23.71 -3.53
#